data_AF-A0A957FDA6-F1
#
_entry.id   AF-A0A957FDA6-F1
#
_cell.length_a   1.000
_cell.length_b   1.000
_cell.length_c   1.000
_cell.angle_alpha   90.00
_cell.angle_beta   90.00
_cell.angle_gamma   90.00
#
_symmetry.space_group_name_H-M   'P 1'
#
loop_
_entity.id
_entity.type
_entity.pdbx_description
1 polymer ?
#
loop_
_entity_poly.entity_id
_entity_poly.type
_entity_poly.pdbx_seq_one_letter_code
_entity_poly.pdbx_strand_id
1 'polypeptide(L)'
;MTARMLAIYGKGGIGKSFTTSNLTARLAFDGSRVLQLGCDPKHDSCNTIFDGHSLPTLGDVWRSCKEQGREDQMGVGDIIFRNELAPGVPIFGCEIGGPDVGRGCGGQGISHGFKVLERLGMKQWALDYIVMDFLGDVVCGGFATPLARSLAEEVIIVVGHDRQSLYAANNIAKAARYFQSMGGSTQLLGLIVNRDDGTDTADRFAAATGLPVLTRVPLNHRVRVLADACKLALEVPDFDAIFTDLAGRIQRREIAPCADYHPLEYDEFLAVFDAQEPPGAPDRATDADLFGGHAVVKEPFLPELTLTPVRQVYVTDPAQRRVQEMVEAIGIHVTGLDRTHKDGITVTSGATEIRIGEPDDLDHKIAFLSALARTGQTFSLIDVRYADAPSYR
;
A
#
# COMPACT_ATOMS: atom_id res chain seq x y z
N MET A 1 22.52 12.47 6.13
CA MET A 1 21.16 12.99 5.87
C MET A 1 20.26 11.80 5.63
N THR A 2 19.01 11.85 6.06
CA THR A 2 17.99 10.84 5.73
C THR A 2 17.52 11.06 4.29
N ALA A 3 17.31 9.96 3.55
CA ALA A 3 16.81 10.02 2.18
C ALA A 3 15.42 10.66 2.15
N ARG A 4 15.17 11.54 1.19
CA ARG A 4 13.84 12.13 0.97
C ARG A 4 12.94 11.10 0.29
N MET A 5 11.79 10.82 0.88
CA MET A 5 10.87 9.78 0.41
C MET A 5 9.70 10.40 -0.34
N LEU A 6 9.63 10.17 -1.65
CA LEU A 6 8.56 10.62 -2.52
C LEU A 6 7.67 9.44 -2.93
N ALA A 7 6.36 9.61 -2.90
CA ALA A 7 5.42 8.64 -3.47
C ALA A 7 4.73 9.22 -4.70
N ILE A 8 4.67 8.44 -5.77
CA ILE A 8 3.98 8.76 -7.01
C ILE A 8 2.71 7.92 -7.06
N TYR A 9 1.56 8.59 -7.06
CA TYR A 9 0.24 7.99 -7.16
C TYR A 9 -0.47 8.36 -8.45
N GLY A 10 -1.59 7.69 -8.74
CA GLY A 10 -2.41 7.93 -9.91
C GLY A 10 -3.13 6.67 -10.39
N LYS A 11 -4.10 6.86 -11.29
CA LYS A 11 -4.87 5.78 -11.91
C LYS A 11 -3.97 4.75 -12.61
N GLY A 12 -4.41 3.51 -12.69
CA GLY A 12 -3.78 2.45 -13.49
C GLY A 12 -3.66 2.88 -14.96
N GLY A 13 -2.49 2.70 -15.54
CA GLY A 13 -2.22 3.03 -16.94
C GLY A 13 -2.02 4.53 -17.25
N ILE A 14 -2.06 5.43 -16.26
CA ILE A 14 -1.84 6.87 -16.49
C ILE A 14 -0.38 7.25 -16.78
N GLY A 15 0.56 6.34 -16.53
CA GLY A 15 2.00 6.58 -16.74
C GLY A 15 2.77 6.99 -15.48
N LYS A 16 2.38 6.45 -14.31
CA LYS A 16 3.16 6.60 -13.06
C LYS A 16 4.59 6.08 -13.23
N SER A 17 4.77 4.82 -13.60
CA SER A 17 6.09 4.20 -13.80
C SER A 17 6.96 4.94 -14.83
N PHE A 18 6.33 5.48 -15.89
CA PHE A 18 7.00 6.35 -16.84
C PHE A 18 7.53 7.63 -16.17
N THR A 19 6.68 8.31 -15.39
CA THR A 19 7.05 9.53 -14.67
C THR A 19 8.14 9.24 -13.63
N THR A 20 7.96 8.17 -12.85
CA THR A 20 8.91 7.72 -11.83
C THR A 20 10.27 7.43 -12.44
N SER A 21 10.33 6.61 -13.50
CA SER A 21 11.60 6.20 -14.11
C SER A 21 12.38 7.36 -14.71
N ASN A 22 11.69 8.30 -15.37
CA ASN A 22 12.36 9.48 -15.93
C ASN A 22 12.81 10.47 -14.84
N LEU A 23 12.00 10.66 -13.78
CA LEU A 23 12.36 11.50 -12.64
C LEU A 23 13.57 10.92 -11.87
N THR A 24 13.55 9.62 -11.55
CA THR A 24 14.64 8.96 -10.83
C THR A 24 15.92 8.93 -11.64
N ALA A 25 15.82 8.66 -12.95
CA ALA A 25 16.97 8.73 -13.85
C ALA A 25 17.56 10.14 -13.91
N ARG A 26 16.72 11.19 -14.03
CA ARG A 26 17.19 12.58 -14.04
C ARG A 26 17.90 12.96 -12.74
N LEU A 27 17.33 12.61 -11.58
CA LEU A 27 17.95 12.81 -10.28
C LEU A 27 19.31 12.10 -10.17
N ALA A 28 19.43 10.89 -10.74
CA ALA A 28 20.69 10.16 -10.79
C ALA A 28 21.73 10.84 -11.70
N PHE A 29 21.31 11.31 -12.90
CA PHE A 29 22.18 12.11 -13.79
C PHE A 29 22.66 13.41 -13.13
N ASP A 30 21.89 13.98 -12.21
CA ASP A 30 22.27 15.14 -11.40
C ASP A 30 23.16 14.79 -10.20
N GLY A 31 23.62 13.53 -10.10
CA GLY A 31 24.56 13.04 -9.10
C GLY A 31 23.93 12.54 -7.80
N SER A 32 22.60 12.44 -7.73
CA SER A 32 21.91 11.93 -6.53
C SER A 32 21.95 10.40 -6.49
N ARG A 33 22.05 9.83 -5.29
CA ARG A 33 21.88 8.39 -5.06
C ARG A 33 20.41 8.07 -4.88
N VAL A 34 19.81 7.43 -5.90
CA VAL A 34 18.36 7.23 -5.98
C VAL A 34 17.99 5.76 -5.95
N LEU A 35 16.96 5.42 -5.16
CA LEU A 35 16.28 4.13 -5.20
C LEU A 35 14.85 4.30 -5.72
N GLN A 36 14.51 3.56 -6.77
CA GLN A 36 13.13 3.41 -7.23
C GLN A 36 12.50 2.17 -6.61
N LEU A 37 11.31 2.32 -6.03
CA LEU A 37 10.54 1.22 -5.44
C LEU A 37 9.24 1.01 -6.20
N GLY A 38 9.09 -0.14 -6.86
CA GLY A 38 7.82 -0.57 -7.43
C GLY A 38 6.88 -1.10 -6.35
N CYS A 39 5.79 -0.37 -6.10
CA CYS A 39 4.77 -0.68 -5.10
C CYS A 39 3.41 -0.98 -5.76
N ASP A 40 3.44 -1.56 -6.96
CA ASP A 40 2.29 -1.92 -7.77
C ASP A 40 2.33 -3.44 -8.04
N PRO A 41 1.21 -4.19 -7.87
CA PRO A 41 1.11 -5.60 -8.24
C PRO A 41 1.41 -5.92 -9.72
N LYS A 42 1.58 -4.91 -10.58
CA LYS A 42 2.02 -5.05 -11.97
C LYS A 42 3.51 -5.41 -12.12
N HIS A 43 4.36 -5.07 -11.14
CA HIS A 43 5.78 -5.47 -11.03
C HIS A 43 6.73 -5.08 -12.19
N ASP A 44 6.50 -3.95 -12.85
CA ASP A 44 7.30 -3.49 -14.00
C ASP A 44 7.75 -2.03 -13.87
N SER A 45 7.73 -1.48 -12.65
CA SER A 45 8.08 -0.07 -12.40
C SER A 45 9.54 0.22 -12.79
N CYS A 46 10.44 -0.67 -12.39
CA CYS A 46 11.89 -0.52 -12.55
C CYS A 46 12.38 -0.91 -13.96
N ASN A 47 11.57 -1.56 -14.80
CA ASN A 47 12.03 -2.13 -16.07
C ASN A 47 12.77 -1.10 -16.95
N THR A 48 12.29 0.14 -16.99
CA THR A 48 12.93 1.20 -17.79
C THR A 48 14.34 1.56 -17.31
N ILE A 49 14.55 1.64 -15.99
CA ILE A 49 15.86 1.96 -15.41
C ILE A 49 16.81 0.74 -15.34
N PHE A 50 16.34 -0.44 -15.75
CA PHE A 50 17.12 -1.69 -15.91
C PHE A 50 17.08 -2.19 -17.37
N ASP A 51 16.98 -1.31 -18.37
CA ASP A 51 17.09 -1.67 -19.79
C ASP A 51 16.12 -2.77 -20.26
N GLY A 52 14.92 -2.82 -19.68
CA GLY A 52 13.87 -3.80 -19.96
C GLY A 52 13.98 -5.10 -19.17
N HIS A 53 14.96 -5.25 -18.29
CA HIS A 53 15.06 -6.40 -17.41
C HIS A 53 14.01 -6.32 -16.29
N SER A 54 13.18 -7.37 -16.19
CA SER A 54 12.25 -7.55 -15.08
C SER A 54 13.02 -8.00 -13.85
N LEU A 55 12.86 -7.27 -12.75
CA LEU A 55 13.44 -7.64 -11.46
C LEU A 55 12.56 -8.69 -10.78
N PRO A 56 13.13 -9.60 -9.96
CA PRO A 56 12.32 -10.44 -9.08
C PRO A 56 11.66 -9.58 -8.01
N THR A 57 10.45 -9.97 -7.60
CA THR A 57 9.69 -9.26 -6.59
C THR A 57 10.18 -9.64 -5.19
N LEU A 58 10.10 -8.71 -4.24
CA LEU A 58 10.44 -8.98 -2.84
C LEU A 58 9.61 -10.14 -2.29
N GLY A 59 8.32 -10.20 -2.65
CA GLY A 59 7.43 -11.30 -2.27
C GLY A 59 7.92 -12.67 -2.76
N ASP A 60 8.38 -12.75 -4.01
CA ASP A 60 8.90 -14.00 -4.59
C ASP A 60 10.22 -14.43 -3.95
N VAL A 61 11.14 -13.47 -3.75
CA VAL A 61 12.43 -13.72 -3.09
C VAL A 61 12.19 -14.19 -1.65
N TRP A 62 11.32 -13.51 -0.91
CA TRP A 62 11.01 -13.87 0.47
C TRP A 62 10.38 -15.28 0.56
N ARG A 63 9.45 -15.60 -0.34
CA ARG A 63 8.84 -16.95 -0.41
C ARG A 63 9.90 -18.02 -0.66
N SER A 64 10.81 -17.78 -1.60
CA SER A 64 11.91 -18.70 -1.90
C SER A 64 12.84 -18.90 -0.70
N CYS A 65 13.19 -17.83 0.01
CA CYS A 65 13.98 -17.91 1.23
C CYS A 65 13.26 -18.70 2.32
N LYS A 66 11.95 -18.48 2.50
CA LYS A 66 11.13 -19.18 3.50
C LYS A 66 11.02 -20.68 3.22
N GLU A 67 10.84 -21.08 1.96
CA GLU A 67 10.81 -22.50 1.56
C GLU A 67 12.14 -23.21 1.88
N GLN A 68 13.23 -22.46 1.93
CA GLN A 68 14.57 -22.94 2.29
C GLN A 68 14.88 -22.78 3.80
N GLY A 69 13.98 -22.21 4.61
CA GLY A 69 14.22 -21.89 6.02
C GLY A 69 15.30 -20.83 6.26
N ARG A 70 15.41 -19.86 5.34
CA ARG A 70 16.45 -18.82 5.29
C ARG A 70 15.87 -17.39 5.26
N GLU A 71 14.61 -17.20 5.64
CA GLU A 71 13.93 -15.89 5.64
C GLU A 71 14.63 -14.83 6.50
N ASP A 72 15.36 -15.25 7.53
CA ASP A 72 16.14 -14.38 8.42
C ASP A 72 17.54 -14.07 7.88
N GLN A 73 17.99 -14.80 6.85
CA GLN A 73 19.29 -14.57 6.19
C GLN A 73 19.19 -13.66 4.98
N MET A 74 17.98 -13.33 4.56
CA MET A 74 17.72 -12.41 3.44
C MET A 74 18.39 -11.07 3.71
N GLY A 75 19.21 -10.62 2.77
CA GLY A 75 19.98 -9.38 2.83
C GLY A 75 19.55 -8.37 1.77
N VAL A 76 20.19 -7.19 1.81
CA VAL A 76 19.93 -6.10 0.86
C VAL A 76 20.16 -6.55 -0.59
N GLY A 77 21.22 -7.33 -0.83
CA GLY A 77 21.61 -7.77 -2.18
C GLY A 77 20.64 -8.77 -2.82
N ASP A 78 19.69 -9.33 -2.07
CA ASP A 78 18.69 -10.26 -2.61
C ASP A 78 17.52 -9.53 -3.28
N ILE A 79 17.30 -8.24 -2.96
CA ILE A 79 16.11 -7.48 -3.40
C ILE A 79 16.40 -6.08 -3.92
N ILE A 80 17.55 -5.49 -3.59
CA ILE A 80 17.95 -4.19 -4.11
C ILE A 80 18.97 -4.42 -5.23
N PHE A 81 18.56 -4.10 -6.44
CA PHE A 81 19.37 -4.24 -7.64
C PHE A 81 20.00 -2.89 -7.99
N ARG A 82 21.19 -2.93 -8.59
CA ARG A 82 21.92 -1.73 -9.06
C ARG A 82 22.02 -1.79 -10.57
N ASN A 83 21.76 -0.66 -11.22
CA ASN A 83 22.15 -0.40 -12.60
C ASN A 83 23.07 0.83 -12.68
N GLU A 84 23.65 1.07 -13.84
CA GLU A 84 24.45 2.25 -14.17
C GLU A 84 23.95 2.84 -15.49
N LEU A 85 23.24 3.97 -15.43
CA LEU A 85 22.56 4.58 -16.58
C LEU A 85 23.55 5.15 -17.61
N ALA A 86 24.72 5.56 -17.13
CA ALA A 86 25.87 6.02 -17.89
C ALA A 86 27.12 5.85 -17.01
N PRO A 87 28.35 5.87 -17.57
CA PRO A 87 29.57 5.73 -16.77
C PRO A 87 29.60 6.66 -15.55
N GLY A 88 29.60 6.07 -14.35
CA GLY A 88 29.59 6.79 -13.08
C GLY A 88 28.22 7.27 -12.58
N VAL A 89 27.11 6.88 -13.21
CA VAL A 89 25.74 7.28 -12.84
C VAL A 89 24.95 6.08 -12.30
N PRO A 90 25.12 5.71 -11.02
CA PRO A 90 24.44 4.56 -10.43
C PRO A 90 22.96 4.88 -10.11
N ILE A 91 22.10 3.88 -10.30
CA ILE A 91 20.71 3.90 -9.85
C ILE A 91 20.35 2.56 -9.20
N PHE A 92 19.45 2.57 -8.22
CA PHE A 92 19.00 1.37 -7.52
C PHE A 92 17.51 1.14 -7.77
N GLY A 93 17.09 -0.12 -7.77
CA GLY A 93 15.69 -0.50 -7.92
C GLY A 93 15.31 -1.73 -7.12
N CYS A 94 14.03 -1.80 -6.77
CA CYS A 94 13.42 -2.94 -6.12
C CYS A 94 11.93 -3.00 -6.47
N GLU A 95 11.44 -4.17 -6.84
CA GLU A 95 10.00 -4.44 -6.99
C GLU A 95 9.51 -5.06 -5.69
N ILE A 96 8.72 -4.34 -4.89
CA ILE A 96 8.09 -4.94 -3.70
C ILE A 96 7.03 -5.94 -4.15
N GLY A 97 6.18 -5.45 -5.05
CA GLY A 97 5.15 -6.24 -5.68
C GLY A 97 3.90 -6.53 -4.86
N GLY A 98 2.91 -7.13 -5.53
CA GLY A 98 1.72 -7.74 -4.94
C GLY A 98 1.76 -9.27 -4.94
N PRO A 99 0.80 -9.93 -4.28
CA PRO A 99 0.67 -11.38 -4.27
C PRO A 99 0.38 -11.93 -5.68
N ASP A 100 0.51 -13.24 -5.86
CA ASP A 100 0.23 -13.90 -7.13
C ASP A 100 -1.15 -13.50 -7.68
N VAL A 101 -1.25 -13.38 -9.00
CA VAL A 101 -2.50 -13.01 -9.67
C VAL A 101 -3.65 -13.90 -9.21
N GLY A 102 -4.70 -13.29 -8.66
CA GLY A 102 -5.89 -13.99 -8.18
C GLY A 102 -5.77 -14.61 -6.77
N ARG A 103 -4.68 -14.36 -6.03
CA ARG A 103 -4.48 -14.86 -4.66
C ARG A 103 -4.00 -13.74 -3.72
N GLY A 104 -4.31 -13.88 -2.44
CA GLY A 104 -3.83 -12.96 -1.40
C GLY A 104 -4.42 -11.55 -1.45
N CYS A 105 -3.84 -10.63 -0.69
CA CYS A 105 -4.22 -9.22 -0.64
C CYS A 105 -3.04 -8.32 -1.04
N GLY A 106 -3.20 -7.56 -2.13
CA GLY A 106 -2.21 -6.61 -2.64
C GLY A 106 -1.59 -5.72 -1.57
N GLY A 107 -2.46 -5.10 -0.76
CA GLY A 107 -2.01 -4.22 0.32
C GLY A 107 -1.20 -4.94 1.41
N GLN A 108 -1.53 -6.18 1.75
CA GLN A 108 -0.76 -6.93 2.76
C GLN A 108 0.65 -7.25 2.26
N GLY A 109 0.79 -7.59 0.96
CA GLY A 109 2.09 -7.80 0.33
C GLY A 109 2.98 -6.55 0.40
N ILE A 110 2.43 -5.39 0.05
CA ILE A 110 3.13 -4.10 0.13
C ILE A 110 3.53 -3.78 1.58
N SER A 111 2.60 -3.92 2.53
CA SER A 111 2.86 -3.64 3.95
C SER A 111 3.97 -4.53 4.52
N HIS A 112 3.98 -5.82 4.13
CA HIS A 112 5.03 -6.76 4.50
C HIS A 112 6.38 -6.37 3.87
N GLY A 113 6.39 -6.03 2.58
CA GLY A 113 7.61 -5.60 1.89
C GLY A 113 8.29 -4.41 2.55
N PHE A 114 7.53 -3.38 2.97
CA PHE A 114 8.10 -2.26 3.72
C PHE A 114 8.70 -2.70 5.06
N LYS A 115 8.09 -3.66 5.78
CA LYS A 115 8.70 -4.19 7.02
C LYS A 115 10.03 -4.88 6.75
N VAL A 116 10.13 -5.62 5.65
CA VAL A 116 11.39 -6.26 5.23
C VAL A 116 12.45 -5.20 4.90
N LEU A 117 12.09 -4.16 4.15
CA LEU A 117 12.99 -3.05 3.85
C LEU A 117 13.44 -2.31 5.13
N GLU A 118 12.53 -2.05 6.07
CA GLU A 118 12.84 -1.44 7.37
C GLU A 118 13.80 -2.32 8.19
N ARG A 119 13.57 -3.64 8.24
CA ARG A 119 14.46 -4.64 8.87
C ARG A 119 15.85 -4.62 8.26
N LEU A 120 15.94 -4.43 6.95
CA LEU A 120 17.21 -4.32 6.20
C LEU A 120 17.86 -2.93 6.32
N GLY A 121 17.32 -2.05 7.16
CA GLY A 121 17.92 -0.76 7.47
C GLY A 121 17.67 0.31 6.42
N MET A 122 16.56 0.27 5.67
CA MET A 122 16.20 1.25 4.63
C MET A 122 16.44 2.72 5.02
N LYS A 123 16.16 3.09 6.28
CA LYS A 123 16.36 4.45 6.81
C LYS A 123 17.83 4.86 7.00
N GLN A 124 18.74 3.88 7.02
CA GLN A 124 20.19 4.06 7.24
C GLN A 124 20.97 4.01 5.93
N TRP A 125 20.33 3.67 4.81
CA TRP A 125 20.99 3.65 3.51
C TRP A 125 21.41 5.07 3.12
N ALA A 126 22.64 5.19 2.61
CA ALA A 126 23.19 6.46 2.13
C ALA A 126 22.59 6.81 0.75
N LEU A 127 21.28 7.05 0.72
CA LEU A 127 20.53 7.50 -0.46
C LEU A 127 20.09 8.94 -0.25
N ASP A 128 19.99 9.69 -1.33
CA ASP A 128 19.43 11.04 -1.33
C ASP A 128 17.91 10.99 -1.52
N TYR A 129 17.44 10.06 -2.36
CA TYR A 129 16.03 9.89 -2.70
C TYR A 129 15.58 8.44 -2.71
N ILE A 130 14.37 8.21 -2.20
CA ILE A 130 13.61 6.98 -2.41
C ILE A 130 12.29 7.38 -3.06
N VAL A 131 12.06 6.94 -4.31
CA VAL A 131 10.86 7.28 -5.07
C VAL A 131 10.03 6.03 -5.26
N MET A 132 8.80 6.06 -4.75
CA MET A 132 7.91 4.90 -4.67
C MET A 132 6.77 5.05 -5.66
N ASP A 133 6.62 4.10 -6.58
CA ASP A 133 5.54 4.04 -7.57
C ASP A 133 4.37 3.21 -7.03
N PHE A 134 3.28 3.86 -6.63
CA PHE A 134 2.15 3.23 -5.97
C PHE A 134 0.92 3.09 -6.87
N LEU A 135 0.24 1.95 -6.73
CA LEU A 135 -1.10 1.78 -7.29
C LEU A 135 -2.07 2.79 -6.65
N GLY A 136 -2.72 3.62 -7.47
CA GLY A 136 -3.63 4.68 -7.02
C GLY A 136 -5.10 4.50 -7.40
N ASP A 137 -5.49 3.39 -8.03
CA ASP A 137 -6.90 3.10 -8.32
C ASP A 137 -7.70 2.85 -7.04
N VAL A 138 -7.04 2.25 -6.04
CA VAL A 138 -7.57 2.03 -4.71
C VAL A 138 -6.60 2.60 -3.68
N VAL A 139 -7.12 3.32 -2.69
CA VAL A 139 -6.31 3.91 -1.61
C VAL A 139 -6.82 3.38 -0.27
N CYS A 140 -6.77 2.05 -0.13
CA CYS A 140 -7.23 1.34 1.05
C CYS A 140 -6.17 0.36 1.57
N GLY A 141 -6.24 0.04 2.86
CA GLY A 141 -5.33 -0.91 3.52
C GLY A 141 -3.86 -0.60 3.21
N GLY A 142 -3.15 -1.57 2.64
CA GLY A 142 -1.72 -1.43 2.36
C GLY A 142 -1.34 -0.51 1.20
N PHE A 143 -2.27 -0.19 0.29
CA PHE A 143 -2.02 0.82 -0.75
C PHE A 143 -2.06 2.25 -0.21
N ALA A 144 -2.62 2.43 1.00
CA ALA A 144 -2.55 3.67 1.76
C ALA A 144 -1.35 3.71 2.71
N THR A 145 -0.52 2.67 2.79
CA THR A 145 0.60 2.59 3.76
C THR A 145 1.55 3.79 3.73
N PRO A 146 1.95 4.34 2.56
CA PRO A 146 2.76 5.56 2.53
C PRO A 146 2.14 6.72 3.27
N LEU A 147 0.83 6.91 3.08
CA LEU A 147 0.05 7.98 3.69
C LEU A 147 -0.17 7.69 5.19
N ALA A 148 -0.63 6.47 5.51
CA ALA A 148 -1.07 6.06 6.83
C ALA A 148 0.07 5.90 7.84
N ARG A 149 1.23 5.38 7.41
CA ARG A 149 2.42 5.20 8.26
C ARG A 149 3.41 6.37 8.16
N SER A 150 3.07 7.41 7.38
CA SER A 150 3.99 8.52 7.07
C SER A 150 5.35 8.03 6.57
N LEU A 151 5.35 7.01 5.71
CA LEU A 151 6.58 6.52 5.07
C LEU A 151 7.00 7.45 3.92
N ALA A 152 6.04 8.06 3.23
CA ALA A 152 6.34 9.14 2.29
C ALA A 152 6.32 10.47 3.04
N GLU A 153 7.33 11.30 2.82
CA GLU A 153 7.27 12.70 3.25
C GLU A 153 6.35 13.48 2.32
N GLU A 154 6.42 13.16 1.02
CA GLU A 154 5.82 13.93 -0.05
C GLU A 154 5.17 13.04 -1.09
N VAL A 155 4.04 13.49 -1.62
CA VAL A 155 3.23 12.75 -2.59
C VAL A 155 2.98 13.60 -3.82
N ILE A 156 3.20 13.01 -4.99
CA ILE A 156 2.86 13.58 -6.28
C ILE A 156 1.79 12.70 -6.92
N ILE A 157 0.77 13.30 -7.52
CA ILE A 157 -0.30 12.57 -8.19
C ILE A 157 -0.19 12.79 -9.69
N VAL A 158 -0.04 11.71 -10.45
CA VAL A 158 -0.06 11.73 -11.92
C VAL A 158 -1.50 11.64 -12.40
N VAL A 159 -1.90 12.58 -13.23
CA VAL A 159 -3.26 12.72 -13.76
C VAL A 159 -3.25 12.89 -15.27
N GLY A 160 -4.36 12.57 -15.92
CA GLY A 160 -4.69 13.01 -17.27
C GLY A 160 -5.95 13.87 -17.23
N HIS A 161 -6.50 14.16 -18.41
CA HIS A 161 -7.71 14.98 -18.55
C HIS A 161 -9.00 14.18 -18.41
N ASP A 162 -8.92 12.84 -18.36
CA ASP A 162 -10.09 11.98 -18.27
C ASP A 162 -10.68 11.93 -16.86
N ARG A 163 -12.01 11.74 -16.81
CA ARG A 163 -12.78 11.70 -15.56
C ARG A 163 -12.29 10.65 -14.57
N GLN A 164 -11.86 9.48 -15.05
CA GLN A 164 -11.45 8.40 -14.14
C GLN A 164 -10.10 8.72 -13.48
N SER A 165 -9.17 9.32 -14.23
CA SER A 165 -7.89 9.75 -13.69
C SER A 165 -8.06 10.83 -12.62
N LEU A 166 -8.89 11.84 -12.88
CA LEU A 166 -9.14 12.92 -11.92
C LEU A 166 -9.96 12.42 -10.72
N TYR A 167 -10.84 11.44 -10.91
CA TYR A 167 -11.56 10.80 -9.82
C TYR A 167 -10.61 10.03 -8.88
N ALA A 168 -9.67 9.28 -9.44
CA ALA A 168 -8.63 8.61 -8.65
C ALA A 168 -7.78 9.64 -7.88
N ALA A 169 -7.37 10.73 -8.54
CA ALA A 169 -6.64 11.81 -7.91
C ALA A 169 -7.40 12.45 -6.73
N ASN A 170 -8.70 12.69 -6.92
CA ASN A 170 -9.57 13.21 -5.86
C ASN A 170 -9.64 12.26 -4.67
N ASN A 171 -9.76 10.96 -4.90
CA ASN A 171 -9.77 9.95 -3.83
C ASN A 171 -8.43 9.86 -3.08
N ILE A 172 -7.30 9.96 -3.80
CA ILE A 172 -5.97 10.04 -3.19
C ILE A 172 -5.88 11.29 -2.31
N ALA A 173 -6.38 12.44 -2.78
CA ALA A 173 -6.41 13.67 -2.01
C ALA A 173 -7.30 13.56 -0.77
N LYS A 174 -8.48 12.93 -0.88
CA LYS A 174 -9.36 12.60 0.27
C LYS A 174 -8.64 11.73 1.29
N ALA A 175 -7.97 10.67 0.84
CA ALA A 175 -7.22 9.76 1.71
C ALA A 175 -6.06 10.48 2.41
N ALA A 176 -5.28 11.28 1.68
CA ALA A 176 -4.19 12.07 2.26
C ALA A 176 -4.71 13.03 3.35
N ARG A 177 -5.83 13.74 3.09
CA ARG A 177 -6.44 14.65 4.07
C ARG A 177 -6.96 13.90 5.30
N TYR A 178 -7.57 12.73 5.10
CA TYR A 178 -8.00 11.86 6.19
C TYR A 178 -6.82 11.45 7.08
N PHE A 179 -5.71 10.95 6.52
CA PHE A 179 -4.55 10.55 7.33
C PHE A 179 -3.84 11.74 8.00
N GLN A 180 -3.79 12.91 7.36
CA GLN A 180 -3.31 14.13 8.01
C GLN A 180 -4.17 14.51 9.23
N SER A 181 -5.50 14.40 9.12
CA SER A 181 -6.40 14.65 10.27
C SER A 181 -6.19 13.69 11.44
N MET A 182 -5.62 12.50 11.17
CA MET A 182 -5.23 11.50 12.16
C MET A 182 -3.79 11.69 12.70
N GLY A 183 -3.12 12.78 12.33
CA GLY A 183 -1.75 13.11 12.78
C GLY A 183 -0.63 12.63 11.85
N GLY A 184 -0.95 12.17 10.64
CA GLY A 184 0.05 11.83 9.63
C GLY A 184 0.81 13.05 9.11
N SER A 185 2.11 12.90 8.81
CA SER A 185 2.96 14.00 8.35
C SER A 185 3.09 14.11 6.83
N THR A 186 2.61 13.12 6.09
CA THR A 186 2.67 13.07 4.62
C THR A 186 2.02 14.30 3.98
N GLN A 187 2.70 14.94 3.05
CA GLN A 187 2.21 16.13 2.35
C GLN A 187 1.97 15.87 0.86
N LEU A 188 0.94 16.46 0.28
CA LEU A 188 0.79 16.50 -1.18
C LEU A 188 1.65 17.64 -1.74
N LEU A 189 2.39 17.38 -2.81
CA LEU A 189 3.10 18.43 -3.55
C LEU A 189 2.22 19.02 -4.66
N GLY A 190 1.51 18.18 -5.39
CA GLY A 190 0.68 18.62 -6.50
C GLY A 190 0.48 17.54 -7.57
N LEU A 191 0.10 18.01 -8.76
CA LEU A 191 -0.30 17.18 -9.91
C LEU A 191 0.78 17.19 -10.99
N ILE A 192 1.03 16.04 -11.61
CA ILE A 192 1.71 15.96 -12.90
C ILE A 192 0.65 15.60 -13.95
N VAL A 193 0.42 16.50 -14.90
CA VAL A 193 -0.50 16.23 -16.01
C VAL A 193 0.29 15.47 -17.07
N ASN A 194 -0.03 14.18 -17.23
CA ASN A 194 0.62 13.31 -18.19
C ASN A 194 -0.28 13.02 -19.39
N ARG A 195 0.34 12.77 -20.54
CA ARG A 195 -0.34 12.69 -21.84
C ARG A 195 -1.22 13.91 -22.08
N ASP A 196 -0.68 15.08 -21.76
CA ASP A 196 -1.37 16.36 -21.93
C ASP A 196 -1.76 16.51 -23.40
N ASP A 197 -3.06 16.58 -23.64
CA ASP A 197 -3.69 16.70 -24.96
C ASP A 197 -4.09 18.14 -25.29
N GLY A 198 -3.73 19.09 -24.40
CA GLY A 198 -4.01 20.51 -24.54
C GLY A 198 -5.40 20.91 -24.04
N THR A 199 -6.18 20.00 -23.47
CA THR A 199 -7.45 20.35 -22.82
C THR A 199 -7.21 20.93 -21.42
N ASP A 200 -8.17 21.68 -20.89
CA ASP A 200 -8.05 22.40 -19.61
C ASP A 200 -8.69 21.65 -18.43
N THR A 201 -9.22 20.44 -18.64
CA THR A 201 -9.98 19.72 -17.60
C THR A 201 -9.15 19.47 -16.33
N ALA A 202 -7.86 19.11 -16.48
CA ALA A 202 -6.96 18.96 -15.34
C ALA A 202 -6.68 20.30 -14.63
N ASP A 203 -6.70 21.43 -15.35
CA ASP A 203 -6.53 22.76 -14.77
C ASP A 203 -7.76 23.20 -13.98
N ARG A 204 -8.97 22.93 -14.51
CA ARG A 204 -10.22 23.17 -13.79
C ARG A 204 -10.25 22.35 -12.50
N PHE A 205 -9.82 21.09 -12.56
CA PHE A 205 -9.68 20.24 -11.37
C PHE A 205 -8.65 20.79 -10.38
N ALA A 206 -7.47 21.20 -10.85
CA ALA A 206 -6.42 21.80 -10.05
C ALA A 206 -6.91 23.08 -9.33
N ALA A 207 -7.60 23.96 -10.07
CA ALA A 207 -8.18 25.19 -9.52
C ALA A 207 -9.29 24.91 -8.50
N ALA A 208 -10.17 23.96 -8.78
CA ALA A 208 -11.27 23.59 -7.87
C ALA A 208 -10.75 22.94 -6.56
N THR A 209 -9.69 22.12 -6.66
CA THR A 209 -9.10 21.46 -5.49
C THR A 209 -8.06 22.30 -4.75
N GLY A 210 -7.50 23.33 -5.38
CA GLY A 210 -6.33 24.06 -4.88
C GLY A 210 -5.00 23.32 -5.05
N LEU A 211 -4.97 22.14 -5.68
CA LEU A 211 -3.74 21.38 -5.92
C LEU A 211 -2.96 22.00 -7.09
N PRO A 212 -1.67 22.36 -6.90
CA PRO A 212 -0.89 22.98 -7.97
C PRO A 212 -0.50 21.95 -9.04
N VAL A 213 -0.48 22.38 -10.30
CA VAL A 213 0.12 21.61 -11.40
C VAL A 213 1.64 21.83 -11.36
N LEU A 214 2.38 20.76 -11.09
CA LEU A 214 3.84 20.78 -10.98
C LEU A 214 4.51 20.82 -12.34
N THR A 215 4.07 19.96 -13.26
CA THR A 215 4.57 19.91 -14.63
C THR A 215 3.56 19.25 -15.56
N ARG A 216 3.80 19.40 -16.86
CA ARG A 216 3.00 18.85 -17.95
C ARG A 216 3.89 18.03 -18.87
N VAL A 217 3.47 16.80 -19.13
CA VAL A 217 4.14 15.87 -20.03
C VAL A 217 3.23 15.67 -21.25
N PRO A 218 3.61 16.19 -22.43
CA PRO A 218 2.74 16.17 -23.60
C PRO A 218 2.54 14.76 -24.14
N LEU A 219 1.38 14.52 -24.77
CA LEU A 219 1.17 13.30 -25.54
C LEU A 219 2.12 13.27 -26.76
N ASN A 220 3.08 12.36 -26.76
CA ASN A 220 4.07 12.24 -27.84
C ASN A 220 4.24 10.78 -28.30
N HIS A 221 4.02 10.53 -29.60
CA HIS A 221 4.09 9.19 -30.17
C HIS A 221 5.50 8.58 -30.11
N ARG A 222 6.55 9.37 -30.39
CA ARG A 222 7.94 8.88 -30.33
C ARG A 222 8.31 8.46 -28.92
N VAL A 223 7.95 9.26 -27.91
CA VAL A 223 8.20 8.92 -26.50
C VAL A 223 7.39 7.72 -26.05
N ARG A 224 6.15 7.56 -26.53
CA ARG A 224 5.38 6.34 -26.28
C ARG A 224 6.10 5.10 -26.79
N VAL A 225 6.64 5.13 -28.02
CA VAL A 225 7.40 3.99 -28.58
C VAL A 225 8.65 3.69 -27.75
N LEU A 226 9.35 4.71 -27.27
CA LEU A 226 10.50 4.53 -26.36
C LEU A 226 10.06 3.88 -25.04
N ALA A 227 8.99 4.39 -24.43
CA ALA A 227 8.47 3.85 -23.17
C ALA A 227 8.02 2.39 -23.30
N ASP A 228 7.31 2.05 -24.38
CA ASP A 228 6.90 0.68 -24.69
C ASP A 228 8.12 -0.26 -24.90
N ALA A 229 9.26 0.30 -25.33
CA ALA A 229 10.54 -0.39 -25.45
C ALA A 229 11.41 -0.33 -24.17
N CYS A 230 10.86 0.11 -23.03
CA CYS A 230 11.57 0.30 -21.76
C CYS A 230 12.79 1.24 -21.87
N LYS A 231 12.67 2.30 -22.68
CA LYS A 231 13.68 3.35 -22.84
C LYS A 231 13.24 4.65 -22.19
N LEU A 232 14.23 5.38 -21.66
CA LEU A 232 14.02 6.68 -21.03
C LEU A 232 13.59 7.72 -22.07
N ALA A 233 12.63 8.55 -21.71
CA ALA A 233 12.20 9.68 -22.53
C ALA A 233 13.26 10.81 -22.54
N LEU A 234 14.26 10.75 -21.66
CA LEU A 234 15.37 11.70 -21.59
C LEU A 234 16.21 11.74 -22.89
N GLU A 235 16.07 10.75 -23.79
CA GLU A 235 16.65 10.79 -25.14
C GLU A 235 15.96 11.81 -26.07
N VAL A 236 14.79 12.32 -25.68
CA VAL A 236 14.03 13.34 -26.40
C VAL A 236 14.22 14.68 -25.70
N PRO A 237 14.85 15.69 -26.35
CA PRO A 237 15.25 16.94 -25.69
C PRO A 237 14.13 17.65 -24.93
N ASP A 238 12.92 17.71 -25.50
CA ASP A 238 11.78 18.38 -24.84
C ASP A 238 11.38 17.68 -23.53
N PHE A 239 11.49 16.35 -23.48
CA PHE A 239 11.17 15.57 -22.29
C PHE A 239 12.30 15.62 -21.26
N ASP A 240 13.56 15.60 -21.70
CA ASP A 240 14.69 15.84 -20.80
C ASP A 240 14.59 17.22 -20.13
N ALA A 241 14.20 18.27 -20.87
CA ALA A 241 13.97 19.59 -20.31
C ALA A 241 12.86 19.60 -19.24
N ILE A 242 11.73 18.92 -19.50
CA ILE A 242 10.62 18.80 -18.54
C ILE A 242 11.08 18.14 -17.23
N PHE A 243 11.79 17.02 -17.33
CA PHE A 243 12.26 16.30 -16.14
C PHE A 243 13.43 17.00 -15.45
N THR A 244 14.32 17.67 -16.20
CA THR A 244 15.39 18.51 -15.64
C THR A 244 14.82 19.64 -14.79
N ASP A 245 13.81 20.34 -15.30
CA ASP A 245 13.13 21.40 -14.55
C ASP A 245 12.42 20.85 -13.30
N LEU A 246 11.64 19.77 -13.44
CA LEU A 246 10.94 19.15 -12.30
C LEU A 246 11.92 18.65 -11.23
N ALA A 247 12.93 17.87 -11.61
CA ALA A 247 13.94 17.34 -10.70
C ALA A 247 14.72 18.46 -10.01
N GLY A 248 15.11 19.50 -10.77
CA GLY A 248 15.79 20.66 -10.22
C GLY A 248 14.95 21.40 -9.19
N ARG A 249 13.65 21.65 -9.47
CA ARG A 249 12.72 22.28 -8.52
C ARG A 249 12.53 21.43 -7.26
N ILE A 250 12.49 20.11 -7.39
CA ILE A 250 12.47 19.17 -6.26
C ILE A 250 13.76 19.31 -5.45
N GLN A 251 14.94 19.20 -6.06
CA GLN A 251 16.24 19.26 -5.38
C GLN A 251 16.46 20.58 -4.64
N ARG A 252 16.08 21.71 -5.25
CA ARG A 252 16.17 23.05 -4.65
C ARG A 252 15.07 23.34 -3.63
N ARG A 253 14.11 22.42 -3.43
CA ARG A 253 12.94 22.58 -2.55
C ARG A 253 12.07 23.79 -2.91
N GLU A 254 11.94 24.06 -4.21
CA GLU A 254 11.10 25.15 -4.75
C GLU A 254 9.62 24.75 -4.82
N ILE A 255 9.33 23.45 -4.79
CA ILE A 255 7.96 22.92 -4.71
C ILE A 255 7.57 22.85 -3.24
N ALA A 256 6.73 23.78 -2.80
CA ALA A 256 6.19 23.79 -1.45
C ALA A 256 5.11 22.72 -1.27
N PRO A 257 5.08 22.02 -0.11
CA PRO A 257 3.93 21.22 0.30
C PRO A 257 2.61 22.00 0.22
N CYS A 258 1.62 21.42 -0.45
CA CYS A 258 0.27 21.94 -0.52
C CYS A 258 -0.52 21.49 0.72
N ALA A 259 -0.65 22.40 1.69
CA ALA A 259 -1.44 22.16 2.90
C ALA A 259 -2.90 22.60 2.76
N ASP A 260 -3.17 23.57 1.88
CA ASP A 260 -4.50 24.19 1.70
C ASP A 260 -5.15 23.70 0.41
N TYR A 261 -5.52 22.41 0.41
CA TYR A 261 -6.28 21.80 -0.69
C TYR A 261 -7.60 21.22 -0.19
N HIS A 262 -8.60 21.24 -1.07
CA HIS A 262 -9.94 20.74 -0.81
C HIS A 262 -10.30 19.65 -1.84
N PRO A 263 -10.23 18.36 -1.45
CA PRO A 263 -10.79 17.29 -2.26
C PRO A 263 -12.30 17.50 -2.46
N LEU A 264 -12.78 17.35 -3.69
CA LEU A 264 -14.14 17.70 -4.09
C LEU A 264 -15.16 16.65 -3.64
N GLU A 265 -16.35 17.08 -3.23
CA GLU A 265 -17.52 16.22 -3.16
C GLU A 265 -18.06 15.86 -4.56
N TYR A 266 -19.01 14.94 -4.63
CA TYR A 266 -19.38 14.32 -5.91
C TYR A 266 -19.95 15.33 -6.92
N ASP A 267 -20.82 16.22 -6.46
CA ASP A 267 -21.42 17.30 -7.25
C ASP A 267 -20.37 18.33 -7.71
N GLU A 268 -19.50 18.77 -6.81
CA GLU A 268 -18.37 19.66 -7.12
C GLU A 268 -17.42 19.01 -8.15
N PHE A 269 -17.18 17.71 -8.01
CA PHE A 269 -16.34 16.96 -8.94
C PHE A 269 -16.99 16.84 -10.33
N LEU A 270 -18.31 16.65 -10.42
CA LEU A 270 -19.01 16.66 -11.71
C LEU A 270 -18.94 18.02 -12.39
N ALA A 271 -19.01 19.12 -11.63
CA ALA A 271 -18.92 20.47 -12.16
C ALA A 271 -17.60 20.75 -12.91
N VAL A 272 -16.50 20.06 -12.56
CA VAL A 272 -15.22 20.12 -13.30
C VAL A 272 -15.37 19.70 -14.76
N PHE A 273 -16.37 18.86 -15.08
CA PHE A 273 -16.66 18.36 -16.42
C PHE A 273 -17.88 19.04 -17.05
N ASP A 274 -18.31 20.18 -16.52
CA ASP A 274 -19.56 20.85 -16.90
C ASP A 274 -20.79 19.93 -16.76
N ALA A 275 -20.70 18.96 -15.86
CA ALA A 275 -21.75 17.98 -15.59
C ALA A 275 -22.44 18.28 -14.26
N GLN A 276 -23.66 17.80 -14.11
CA GLN A 276 -24.45 17.89 -12.88
C GLN A 276 -25.07 16.53 -12.59
N GLU A 277 -25.26 16.22 -11.31
CA GLU A 277 -26.02 15.03 -10.93
C GLU A 277 -27.48 15.21 -11.38
N PRO A 278 -28.06 14.21 -12.08
CA PRO A 278 -29.47 14.28 -12.47
C PRO A 278 -30.38 14.47 -11.24
N PRO A 279 -31.46 15.26 -11.35
CA PRO A 279 -32.37 15.46 -10.23
C PRO A 279 -33.11 14.15 -9.88
N GLY A 280 -33.37 13.95 -8.59
CA GLY A 280 -34.03 12.76 -8.05
C GLY A 280 -33.06 11.72 -7.52
N ALA A 281 -33.58 10.68 -6.89
CA ALA A 281 -32.81 9.51 -6.45
C ALA A 281 -33.26 8.28 -7.24
N PRO A 282 -32.36 7.33 -7.54
CA PRO A 282 -32.77 6.06 -8.14
C PRO A 282 -33.74 5.32 -7.22
N ASP A 283 -34.74 4.67 -7.81
CA ASP A 283 -35.67 3.82 -7.07
C ASP A 283 -34.92 2.65 -6.43
N ARG A 284 -35.30 2.32 -5.19
CA ARG A 284 -34.75 1.16 -4.48
C ARG A 284 -35.36 -0.11 -5.09
N ALA A 285 -34.52 -1.06 -5.50
CA ALA A 285 -34.99 -2.37 -5.93
C ALA A 285 -35.68 -3.10 -4.76
N THR A 286 -36.82 -3.70 -5.03
CA THR A 286 -37.58 -4.54 -4.10
C THR A 286 -37.20 -6.02 -4.28
N ASP A 287 -37.57 -6.86 -3.31
CA ASP A 287 -37.46 -8.32 -3.45
C ASP A 287 -38.24 -8.79 -4.71
N ALA A 288 -39.37 -8.19 -5.04
CA ALA A 288 -40.12 -8.57 -6.24
C ALA A 288 -39.34 -8.28 -7.54
N ASP A 289 -38.62 -7.15 -7.60
CA ASP A 289 -37.81 -6.74 -8.75
C ASP A 289 -36.64 -7.69 -8.98
N LEU A 290 -36.00 -8.17 -7.90
CA LEU A 290 -34.80 -9.03 -7.99
C LEU A 290 -35.12 -10.53 -8.07
N PHE A 291 -36.21 -10.97 -7.44
CA PHE A 291 -36.57 -12.38 -7.34
C PHE A 291 -37.70 -12.81 -8.28
N GLY A 292 -38.23 -11.90 -9.12
CA GLY A 292 -39.23 -12.24 -10.15
C GLY A 292 -40.50 -12.89 -9.59
N GLY A 293 -40.87 -12.54 -8.35
CA GLY A 293 -42.01 -13.15 -7.64
C GLY A 293 -41.74 -14.55 -7.07
N HIS A 294 -40.49 -15.05 -7.11
CA HIS A 294 -40.12 -16.29 -6.44
C HIS A 294 -39.98 -16.09 -4.93
N ALA A 295 -40.38 -17.11 -4.17
CA ALA A 295 -40.23 -17.13 -2.73
C ALA A 295 -38.73 -17.09 -2.38
N VAL A 296 -38.32 -16.05 -1.66
CA VAL A 296 -36.95 -15.88 -1.19
C VAL A 296 -36.75 -16.72 0.07
N VAL A 297 -35.90 -17.74 -0.01
CA VAL A 297 -35.40 -18.40 1.21
C VAL A 297 -34.31 -17.48 1.77
N LYS A 298 -34.69 -16.64 2.74
CA LYS A 298 -33.71 -15.82 3.48
C LYS A 298 -33.02 -16.76 4.48
N GLU A 299 -31.79 -17.14 4.18
CA GLU A 299 -30.95 -17.79 5.17
C GLU A 299 -30.79 -16.83 6.37
N PRO A 300 -31.02 -17.31 7.61
CA PRO A 300 -30.78 -16.48 8.78
C PRO A 300 -29.31 -16.04 8.77
N PHE A 301 -29.09 -14.73 8.86
CA PHE A 301 -27.77 -14.10 8.76
C PHE A 301 -26.79 -14.57 9.86
N LEU A 302 -27.33 -15.16 10.93
CA LEU A 302 -26.60 -15.81 12.00
C LEU A 302 -27.24 -17.19 12.22
N PRO A 303 -26.48 -18.30 12.24
CA PRO A 303 -27.01 -19.55 12.75
C PRO A 303 -27.49 -19.33 14.19
N GLU A 304 -28.62 -19.94 14.58
CA GLU A 304 -29.05 -19.96 15.98
C GLU A 304 -27.88 -20.40 16.86
N LEU A 305 -27.32 -19.49 17.65
CA LEU A 305 -26.27 -19.78 18.60
C LEU A 305 -26.88 -20.63 19.72
N THR A 306 -26.85 -21.94 19.56
CA THR A 306 -27.19 -22.88 20.63
C THR A 306 -26.03 -22.88 21.61
N LEU A 307 -26.14 -22.08 22.67
CA LEU A 307 -25.17 -22.06 23.76
C LEU A 307 -25.20 -23.41 24.47
N THR A 308 -24.35 -24.32 24.03
CA THR A 308 -24.08 -25.58 24.73
C THR A 308 -23.10 -25.24 25.85
N PRO A 309 -23.40 -25.51 27.14
CA PRO A 309 -22.47 -25.23 28.22
C PRO A 309 -21.19 -26.04 27.99
N VAL A 310 -20.09 -25.35 27.67
CA VAL A 310 -18.81 -26.03 27.48
C VAL A 310 -18.20 -26.32 28.84
N ARG A 311 -17.74 -27.56 29.02
CA ARG A 311 -17.18 -28.07 30.28
C ARG A 311 -15.88 -27.31 30.58
N GLN A 312 -15.83 -26.57 31.69
CA GLN A 312 -14.61 -25.88 32.14
C GLN A 312 -13.48 -26.87 32.42
N VAL A 313 -12.29 -26.57 31.92
CA VAL A 313 -11.06 -27.30 32.24
C VAL A 313 -10.57 -26.89 33.62
N TYR A 314 -10.28 -27.85 34.49
CA TYR A 314 -9.65 -27.62 35.79
C TYR A 314 -8.15 -27.82 35.67
N VAL A 315 -7.37 -26.77 35.97
CA VAL A 315 -5.91 -26.80 35.89
C VAL A 315 -5.29 -26.55 37.26
N THR A 316 -4.25 -27.32 37.62
CA THR A 316 -3.55 -27.24 38.90
C THR A 316 -2.24 -26.45 38.83
N ASP A 317 -1.67 -26.28 37.65
CA ASP A 317 -0.44 -25.50 37.44
C ASP A 317 -0.71 -23.98 37.58
N PRO A 318 0.07 -23.26 38.41
CA PRO A 318 -0.15 -21.83 38.65
C PRO A 318 0.00 -20.94 37.41
N ALA A 319 0.90 -21.29 36.48
CA ALA A 319 1.11 -20.49 35.26
C ALA A 319 -0.03 -20.72 34.27
N GLN A 320 -0.44 -21.97 34.08
CA GLN A 320 -1.60 -22.32 33.26
C GLN A 320 -2.90 -21.73 33.81
N ARG A 321 -3.07 -21.71 35.13
CA ARG A 321 -4.23 -21.09 35.80
C ARG A 321 -4.29 -19.58 35.56
N ARG A 322 -3.15 -18.89 35.67
CA ARG A 322 -3.07 -17.45 35.38
C ARG A 322 -3.43 -17.16 33.92
N VAL A 323 -2.95 -17.99 32.99
CA VAL A 323 -3.31 -17.88 31.57
C VAL A 323 -4.80 -18.13 31.36
N GLN A 324 -5.38 -19.16 31.98
CA GLN A 324 -6.81 -19.46 31.89
C GLN A 324 -7.66 -18.28 32.38
N GLU A 325 -7.38 -17.76 33.58
CA GLU A 325 -8.14 -16.64 34.16
C GLU A 325 -8.07 -15.38 33.28
N MET A 326 -6.92 -15.09 32.67
CA MET A 326 -6.74 -13.93 31.80
C MET A 326 -7.40 -14.09 30.42
N VAL A 327 -7.35 -15.28 29.83
CA VAL A 327 -7.99 -15.57 28.54
C VAL A 327 -9.51 -15.59 28.67
N GLU A 328 -10.04 -16.12 29.77
CA GLU A 328 -11.47 -16.08 30.07
C GLU A 328 -11.96 -14.65 30.35
N ALA A 329 -11.13 -13.80 30.99
CA ALA A 329 -11.46 -12.39 31.25
C ALA A 329 -11.66 -11.55 29.97
N ILE A 330 -11.06 -11.96 28.84
CA ILE A 330 -11.28 -11.32 27.53
C ILE A 330 -12.38 -12.00 26.70
N GLY A 331 -13.14 -12.93 27.29
CA GLY A 331 -14.29 -13.57 26.67
C GLY A 331 -13.97 -14.78 25.78
N ILE A 332 -12.76 -15.35 25.87
CA ILE A 332 -12.38 -16.57 25.15
C ILE A 332 -12.51 -17.76 26.12
N HIS A 333 -13.39 -18.72 25.81
CA HIS A 333 -13.64 -19.87 26.68
C HIS A 333 -12.59 -20.96 26.50
N VAL A 334 -11.88 -21.31 27.57
CA VAL A 334 -10.83 -22.34 27.54
C VAL A 334 -11.45 -23.74 27.65
N THR A 335 -11.33 -24.52 26.58
CA THR A 335 -11.84 -25.91 26.46
C THR A 335 -10.72 -26.95 26.52
N GLY A 336 -9.46 -26.52 26.44
CA GLY A 336 -8.26 -27.35 26.60
C GLY A 336 -7.07 -26.46 26.95
N LEU A 337 -6.12 -26.99 27.71
CA LEU A 337 -4.89 -26.27 28.04
C LEU A 337 -3.74 -27.26 28.21
N ASP A 338 -2.69 -27.09 27.41
CA ASP A 338 -1.50 -27.96 27.43
C ASP A 338 -0.22 -27.11 27.51
N ARG A 339 0.87 -27.69 28.00
CA ARG A 339 2.18 -27.05 28.04
C ARG A 339 3.25 -27.98 27.49
N THR A 340 3.92 -27.55 26.42
CA THR A 340 5.04 -28.30 25.83
C THR A 340 6.32 -27.45 25.84
N HIS A 341 7.48 -28.11 25.82
CA HIS A 341 8.78 -27.44 25.77
C HIS A 341 9.04 -26.70 24.44
N LYS A 342 8.27 -26.99 23.38
CA LYS A 342 8.42 -26.40 22.05
C LYS A 342 7.48 -25.22 21.80
N ASP A 343 6.23 -25.34 22.26
CA ASP A 343 5.17 -24.37 21.96
C ASP A 343 4.76 -23.52 23.18
N GLY A 344 5.34 -23.78 24.35
CA GLY A 344 4.99 -23.11 25.60
C GLY A 344 3.58 -23.52 26.03
N ILE A 345 2.73 -22.56 26.43
CA ILE A 345 1.33 -22.83 26.77
C ILE A 345 0.46 -22.77 25.50
N THR A 346 -0.31 -23.83 25.27
CA THR A 346 -1.33 -23.91 24.22
C THR A 346 -2.72 -23.93 24.86
N VAL A 347 -3.59 -23.03 24.40
CA VAL A 347 -4.98 -22.90 24.84
C VAL A 347 -5.89 -23.34 23.69
N THR A 348 -6.80 -24.25 23.96
CA THR A 348 -7.84 -24.66 23.02
C THR A 348 -9.15 -23.98 23.40
N SER A 349 -9.85 -23.39 22.44
CA SER A 349 -11.18 -22.80 22.59
C SER A 349 -12.09 -23.32 21.48
N GLY A 350 -12.86 -24.37 21.74
CA GLY A 350 -13.68 -25.03 20.72
C GLY A 350 -12.81 -25.71 19.66
N ALA A 351 -12.89 -25.25 18.41
CA ALA A 351 -12.07 -25.73 17.29
C ALA A 351 -10.79 -24.90 17.06
N THR A 352 -10.58 -23.85 17.86
CA THR A 352 -9.43 -22.95 17.71
C THR A 352 -8.32 -23.33 18.67
N GLU A 353 -7.10 -23.49 18.16
CA GLU A 353 -5.89 -23.65 18.95
C GLU A 353 -5.16 -22.30 19.06
N ILE A 354 -4.75 -21.90 20.26
CA ILE A 354 -4.06 -20.62 20.55
C ILE A 354 -2.71 -20.94 21.20
N ARG A 355 -1.60 -20.59 20.54
CA ARG A 355 -0.25 -20.82 21.07
C ARG A 355 0.29 -19.56 21.70
N ILE A 356 0.42 -19.56 23.01
CA ILE A 356 0.81 -18.41 23.82
C ILE A 356 2.33 -18.38 24.03
N GLY A 357 3.01 -19.52 23.99
CA GLY A 357 4.46 -19.57 24.25
C GLY A 357 4.78 -19.41 25.73
N GLU A 358 5.92 -18.81 26.05
CA GLU A 358 6.32 -18.58 27.44
C GLU A 358 5.49 -17.44 28.08
N PRO A 359 5.11 -17.59 29.37
CA PRO A 359 4.18 -16.71 30.07
C PRO A 359 4.74 -15.34 30.52
N ASP A 360 6.01 -15.05 30.23
CA ASP A 360 6.68 -13.84 30.75
C ASP A 360 6.27 -12.53 30.03
N ASP A 361 5.62 -12.61 28.86
CA ASP A 361 5.16 -11.46 28.05
C ASP A 361 3.64 -11.50 27.77
N LEU A 362 2.86 -11.84 28.79
CA LEU A 362 1.45 -12.18 28.64
C LEU A 362 0.54 -10.96 28.37
N ASP A 363 0.90 -9.78 28.90
CA ASP A 363 0.05 -8.58 28.81
C ASP A 363 -0.09 -8.07 27.36
N HIS A 364 0.99 -8.09 26.58
CA HIS A 364 0.97 -7.73 25.15
C HIS A 364 0.17 -8.73 24.31
N LYS A 365 0.29 -10.03 24.61
CA LYS A 365 -0.44 -11.11 23.93
C LYS A 365 -1.95 -11.03 24.21
N ILE A 366 -2.33 -10.68 25.44
CA ILE A 366 -3.73 -10.49 25.85
C ILE A 366 -4.37 -9.29 25.15
N ALA A 367 -3.65 -8.17 25.02
CA ALA A 367 -4.15 -7.01 24.28
C ALA A 367 -4.44 -7.36 22.81
N PHE A 368 -3.56 -8.15 22.18
CA PHE A 368 -3.75 -8.63 20.81
C PHE A 368 -4.95 -9.60 20.70
N LEU A 369 -5.06 -10.58 21.59
CA LEU A 369 -6.21 -11.51 21.61
C LEU A 369 -7.53 -10.77 21.86
N SER A 370 -7.55 -9.76 22.73
CA SER A 370 -8.72 -8.91 22.97
C SER A 370 -9.12 -8.10 21.73
N ALA A 371 -8.14 -7.63 20.94
CA ALA A 371 -8.40 -6.96 19.67
C ALA A 371 -8.95 -7.95 18.63
N LEU A 372 -8.38 -9.14 18.51
CA LEU A 372 -8.87 -10.20 17.61
C LEU A 372 -10.30 -10.63 17.97
N ALA A 373 -10.59 -10.85 19.25
CA ALA A 373 -11.93 -11.22 19.71
C ALA A 373 -12.99 -10.19 19.28
N ARG A 374 -12.66 -8.89 19.29
CA ARG A 374 -13.55 -7.82 18.82
C ARG A 374 -13.80 -7.82 17.32
N THR A 375 -12.96 -8.48 16.52
CA THR A 375 -13.15 -8.55 15.06
C THR A 375 -14.23 -9.56 14.63
N GLY A 376 -14.59 -10.50 15.50
CA GLY A 376 -15.59 -11.54 15.20
C GLY A 376 -15.18 -12.55 14.11
N GLN A 377 -13.91 -12.56 13.71
CA GLN A 377 -13.38 -13.50 12.71
C GLN A 377 -13.20 -14.91 13.30
N THR A 378 -13.45 -15.94 12.48
CA THR A 378 -13.21 -17.35 12.85
C THR A 378 -11.81 -17.79 12.42
N PHE A 379 -11.10 -18.44 13.35
CA PHE A 379 -9.71 -18.91 13.16
C PHE A 379 -9.59 -20.39 13.54
N SER A 380 -8.79 -21.16 12.80
CA SER A 380 -8.43 -22.55 13.16
C SER A 380 -7.23 -22.58 14.12
N LEU A 381 -6.25 -21.70 13.89
CA LEU A 381 -5.03 -21.59 14.69
C LEU A 381 -4.60 -20.13 14.83
N ILE A 382 -4.34 -19.72 16.06
CA ILE A 382 -3.80 -18.42 16.43
C ILE A 382 -2.46 -18.66 17.11
N ASP A 383 -1.37 -18.33 16.44
CA ASP A 383 -0.05 -18.34 17.07
C ASP A 383 0.25 -16.91 17.53
N VAL A 384 0.52 -16.70 18.83
CA VAL A 384 0.86 -15.39 19.42
C VAL A 384 2.16 -15.46 20.21
N ARG A 385 3.00 -16.45 19.89
CA ARG A 385 4.35 -16.57 20.46
C ARG A 385 5.24 -15.39 20.09
N TYR A 386 4.93 -14.73 18.97
CA TYR A 386 5.59 -13.53 18.47
C TYR A 386 4.55 -12.41 18.33
N ALA A 387 4.95 -11.15 18.56
CA ALA A 387 4.04 -10.00 18.56
C ALA A 387 3.35 -9.73 17.20
N ASP A 388 3.81 -10.39 16.13
CA ASP A 388 3.35 -10.26 14.75
C ASP A 388 2.95 -11.59 14.10
N ALA A 389 2.72 -12.62 14.92
CA ALA A 389 2.45 -13.95 14.41
C ALA A 389 1.12 -14.03 13.62
N PRO A 390 1.12 -14.72 12.47
CA PRO A 390 -0.03 -14.78 11.57
C PRO A 390 -1.15 -15.64 12.15
N SER A 391 -2.39 -15.24 11.87
CA SER A 391 -3.57 -16.07 12.10
C SER A 391 -3.84 -16.97 10.89
N TYR A 392 -4.24 -18.21 11.16
CA TYR A 392 -4.54 -19.20 10.15
C TYR A 392 -6.04 -19.53 10.16
N ARG A 393 -6.58 -19.82 8.97
CA ARG A 393 -8.01 -20.10 8.77
C ARG A 393 -8.35 -21.56 8.99
#